data_AF-A0A5C2RQJ1-F1
#
_entry.id   AF-A0A5C2RQJ1-F1
#
_cell.length_a   1.000
_cell.length_b   1.000
_cell.length_c   1.000
_cell.angle_alpha   90.00
_cell.angle_beta   90.00
_cell.angle_gamma   90.00
#
_symmetry.space_group_name_H-M   'P 1'
#
loop_
_entity.id
_entity.type
_entity.pdbx_description
1 polymer ?
#
loop_
_entity_poly.entity_id
_entity_poly.type
_entity_poly.pdbx_seq_one_letter_code
_entity_poly.pdbx_strand_id
1 'polypeptide(L)'
;MDESAPEWVCDALSYFEVLENGGKTWEELVNTWQAFEIHMGYPDSRNRLPTALRPEEVSMWMKDGRDYEKLPVNTLDLDVFSARWRNWWASLQPPCRRDPVSPWPLARVLPDDTSAWESLWRGGGCGFFLIVMCLAWWLHAISEREGSMPLKDVHDAIDDVLWVLRSIMEVHNGKRPSGMDRTDLSKHLRND
;
A
#
# COMPACT_ATOMS: atom_id res chain seq x y z
N MET A 1 19.08 1.88 -0.69
CA MET A 1 17.95 2.82 -0.86
C MET A 1 18.21 3.64 -2.10
N ASP A 2 17.16 4.02 -2.83
CA ASP A 2 17.25 4.98 -3.93
C ASP A 2 17.67 6.35 -3.38
N GLU A 3 18.77 6.92 -3.88
CA GLU A 3 19.27 8.22 -3.44
C GLU A 3 18.32 9.38 -3.78
N SER A 4 17.36 9.16 -4.67
CA SER A 4 16.32 10.13 -5.04
C SER A 4 15.04 10.02 -4.21
N ALA A 5 14.97 9.05 -3.28
CA ALA A 5 13.79 8.85 -2.45
C ALA A 5 13.49 10.09 -1.57
N PRO A 6 12.25 10.61 -1.58
CA PRO A 6 11.86 11.68 -0.67
C PRO A 6 11.90 11.22 0.80
N GLU A 7 12.09 12.17 1.71
CA GLU A 7 12.15 11.95 3.16
C GLU A 7 10.99 11.09 3.68
N TRP A 8 9.76 11.37 3.24
CA TRP A 8 8.58 10.62 3.69
C TRP A 8 8.63 9.11 3.35
N VAL A 9 9.36 8.72 2.29
CA VAL A 9 9.58 7.31 1.93
C VAL A 9 10.59 6.69 2.88
N CYS A 10 11.68 7.40 3.19
CA CYS A 10 12.69 6.94 4.15
C CYS A 10 12.10 6.77 5.55
N ASP A 11 11.27 7.72 6.00
CA ASP A 11 10.57 7.65 7.29
C ASP A 11 9.63 6.44 7.33
N ALA A 12 8.85 6.24 6.26
CA ALA A 12 7.94 5.11 6.14
C ALA A 12 8.69 3.76 6.21
N LEU A 13 9.79 3.63 5.47
CA LEU A 13 10.60 2.41 5.47
C LEU A 13 11.20 2.12 6.84
N SER A 14 11.72 3.15 7.51
CA SER A 14 12.26 3.02 8.86
C SER A 14 11.20 2.54 9.85
N TYR A 15 9.97 3.06 9.73
CA TYR A 15 8.84 2.60 10.53
C TYR A 15 8.38 1.18 10.18
N PHE A 16 8.38 0.80 8.89
CA PHE A 16 7.95 -0.53 8.47
C PHE A 16 8.94 -1.64 8.85
N GLU A 17 10.23 -1.33 8.95
CA GLU A 17 11.30 -2.28 9.29
C GLU A 17 11.14 -2.87 10.70
N VAL A 18 10.57 -2.11 11.64
CA VAL A 18 10.43 -2.55 13.04
C VAL A 18 9.19 -3.42 13.31
N LEU A 19 8.36 -3.71 12.29
CA LEU A 19 7.09 -4.43 12.44
C LEU A 19 7.22 -5.95 12.23
N GLU A 20 7.82 -6.64 13.19
CA GLU A 20 8.16 -8.08 13.12
C GLU A 20 6.94 -9.00 12.89
N ASN A 21 5.77 -8.65 13.47
CA ASN A 21 4.54 -9.45 13.36
C ASN A 21 4.02 -9.59 11.92
N GLY A 22 4.46 -8.74 11.00
CA GLY A 22 4.10 -8.82 9.58
C GLY A 22 4.72 -10.03 8.87
N GLY A 23 5.85 -10.54 9.36
CA GLY A 23 6.57 -11.66 8.75
C GLY A 23 7.02 -11.41 7.31
N LYS A 24 7.33 -12.50 6.60
CA LYS A 24 7.91 -12.43 5.25
C LYS A 24 6.97 -11.78 4.22
N THR A 25 5.67 -12.03 4.29
CA THR A 25 4.73 -11.40 3.34
C THR A 25 4.71 -9.88 3.52
N TRP A 26 4.84 -9.37 4.75
CA TRP A 26 4.95 -7.94 4.99
C TRP A 26 6.22 -7.34 4.35
N GLU A 27 7.37 -7.98 4.55
CA GLU A 27 8.62 -7.57 3.90
C GLU A 27 8.47 -7.57 2.37
N GLU A 28 7.85 -8.59 1.80
CA GLU A 28 7.56 -8.65 0.36
C GLU A 28 6.62 -7.53 -0.10
N LEU A 29 5.61 -7.18 0.69
CA LEU A 29 4.71 -6.06 0.41
C LEU A 29 5.44 -4.72 0.43
N VAL A 30 6.26 -4.46 1.45
CA VAL A 30 7.04 -3.23 1.57
C VAL A 30 8.01 -3.10 0.40
N ASN A 31 8.72 -4.17 0.03
CA ASN A 31 9.63 -4.18 -1.12
C ASN A 31 8.88 -3.95 -2.45
N THR A 32 7.72 -4.57 -2.62
CA THR A 32 6.89 -4.39 -3.83
C THR A 32 6.34 -2.96 -3.91
N TRP A 33 5.91 -2.39 -2.78
CA TRP A 33 5.48 -0.99 -2.70
C TRP A 33 6.62 -0.01 -2.99
N GLN A 34 7.83 -0.25 -2.46
CA GLN A 34 8.99 0.58 -2.77
C GLN A 34 9.29 0.57 -4.28
N ALA A 35 9.28 -0.62 -4.91
CA ALA A 35 9.47 -0.74 -6.36
C ALA A 35 8.37 -0.03 -7.16
N PHE A 36 7.13 -0.06 -6.67
CA PHE A 36 6.02 0.70 -7.23
C PHE A 36 6.24 2.21 -7.13
N GLU A 37 6.67 2.75 -5.99
CA GLU A 37 6.93 4.20 -5.84
C GLU A 37 8.10 4.67 -6.72
N ILE A 38 9.16 3.87 -6.82
CA ILE A 38 10.29 4.10 -7.75
C ILE A 38 9.77 4.16 -9.19
N HIS A 39 8.93 3.20 -9.59
CA HIS A 39 8.33 3.18 -10.92
C HIS A 39 7.47 4.42 -11.20
N MET A 40 6.74 4.89 -10.19
CA MET A 40 5.87 6.07 -10.30
C MET A 40 6.63 7.39 -10.23
N GLY A 41 7.91 7.40 -9.86
CA GLY A 41 8.74 8.59 -9.74
C GLY A 41 8.30 9.53 -8.61
N TYR A 42 7.77 8.98 -7.53
CA TYR A 42 7.36 9.73 -6.32
C TYR A 42 6.44 10.94 -6.59
N PRO A 43 5.25 10.71 -7.18
CA PRO A 43 4.36 11.79 -7.60
C PRO A 43 3.83 12.60 -6.42
N ASP A 44 3.41 13.84 -6.70
CA ASP A 44 2.91 14.75 -5.67
C ASP A 44 1.55 14.35 -5.08
N SER A 45 1.08 15.13 -4.11
CA SER A 45 -0.17 14.85 -3.38
C SER A 45 -1.46 14.92 -4.21
N ARG A 46 -1.40 15.39 -5.47
CA ARG A 46 -2.54 15.38 -6.40
C ARG A 46 -2.79 13.97 -6.94
N ASN A 47 -1.76 13.13 -6.97
CA ASN A 47 -1.89 11.71 -7.30
C ASN A 47 -2.41 10.95 -6.08
N ARG A 48 -3.73 10.86 -5.94
CA ARG A 48 -4.36 10.37 -4.71
C ARG A 48 -5.39 9.27 -4.95
N LEU A 49 -5.47 8.36 -3.98
CA LEU A 49 -6.57 7.40 -3.91
C LEU A 49 -7.91 8.11 -3.69
N PRO A 50 -9.03 7.48 -4.11
CA PRO A 50 -10.36 7.90 -3.68
C PRO A 50 -10.46 8.05 -2.16
N THR A 51 -11.27 9.01 -1.71
CA THR A 51 -11.51 9.28 -0.28
C THR A 51 -12.75 8.55 0.25
N ALA A 52 -13.60 8.04 -0.64
CA ALA A 52 -14.80 7.31 -0.24
C ALA A 52 -14.44 6.09 0.62
N LEU A 53 -15.17 5.91 1.73
CA LEU A 53 -15.02 4.82 2.69
C LEU A 53 -13.64 4.71 3.35
N ARG A 54 -12.73 5.66 3.13
CA ARG A 54 -11.43 5.70 3.80
C ARG A 54 -11.62 5.75 5.32
N PRO A 55 -10.87 4.96 6.11
CA PRO A 55 -10.89 5.07 7.56
C PRO A 55 -10.62 6.51 8.01
N GLU A 56 -11.41 7.00 8.95
CA GLU A 56 -11.33 8.39 9.44
C GLU A 56 -9.96 8.68 10.08
N GLU A 57 -9.37 7.65 10.68
CA GLU A 57 -8.04 7.60 11.27
C GLU A 57 -6.97 8.11 10.29
N VAL A 58 -7.13 7.83 8.99
CA VAL A 58 -6.22 8.34 7.95
C VAL A 58 -6.32 9.85 7.82
N SER A 59 -7.54 10.39 7.84
CA SER A 59 -7.76 11.84 7.72
C SER A 59 -7.25 12.57 8.96
N MET A 60 -7.44 11.99 10.15
CA MET A 60 -6.90 12.51 11.41
C MET A 60 -5.37 12.53 11.39
N TRP A 61 -4.73 11.39 11.10
CA TRP A 61 -3.28 11.29 11.05
C TRP A 61 -2.63 12.23 10.03
N MET A 62 -3.23 12.36 8.84
CA MET A 62 -2.77 13.33 7.84
C MET A 62 -2.88 14.77 8.32
N LYS A 63 -3.93 15.12 9.07
CA LYS A 63 -4.13 16.45 9.65
C LYS A 63 -3.14 16.74 10.77
N ASP A 64 -2.77 15.71 11.52
CA ASP A 64 -1.82 15.79 12.65
C ASP A 64 -0.35 15.69 12.19
N GLY A 65 -0.08 15.91 10.89
CA GLY A 65 1.27 16.01 10.35
C GLY A 65 1.94 14.67 10.06
N ARG A 66 1.18 13.56 10.02
CA ARG A 66 1.70 12.21 9.74
C ARG A 66 2.71 11.71 10.79
N ASP A 67 2.47 12.06 12.05
CA ASP A 67 3.34 11.71 13.16
C ASP A 67 3.38 10.19 13.38
N TYR A 68 4.58 9.59 13.30
CA TYR A 68 4.80 8.15 13.52
C TYR A 68 4.85 7.79 15.02
N GLU A 69 4.99 8.77 15.91
CA GLU A 69 4.92 8.58 17.36
C GLU A 69 3.48 8.66 17.88
N LYS A 70 2.55 9.22 17.09
CA LYS A 70 1.14 9.38 17.43
C LYS A 70 0.24 8.69 16.42
N LEU A 71 0.26 7.36 16.46
CA LEU A 71 -0.55 6.53 15.57
C LEU A 71 -2.04 6.62 15.94
N PRO A 72 -2.95 6.70 14.95
CA PRO A 72 -4.38 6.92 15.20
C PRO A 72 -5.13 5.65 15.62
N VAL A 73 -4.49 4.48 15.58
CA VAL A 73 -5.10 3.18 15.93
C VAL A 73 -4.48 2.67 17.22
N ASN A 74 -5.32 2.45 18.23
CA ASN A 74 -4.94 1.81 19.47
C ASN A 74 -5.56 0.39 19.57
N THR A 75 -5.19 -0.35 20.62
CA THR A 75 -5.62 -1.73 20.85
C THR A 75 -7.13 -1.90 21.10
N LEU A 76 -7.82 -0.87 21.61
CA LEU A 76 -9.24 -0.88 21.95
C LEU A 76 -10.13 -0.72 20.71
N ASP A 77 -9.67 0.08 19.75
CA ASP A 77 -10.44 0.42 18.54
C ASP A 77 -10.10 -0.48 17.34
N LEU A 78 -9.21 -1.46 17.54
CA LEU A 78 -8.66 -2.28 16.46
C LEU A 78 -9.70 -3.09 15.68
N ASP A 79 -10.73 -3.62 16.35
CA ASP A 79 -11.82 -4.37 15.70
C ASP A 79 -12.67 -3.45 14.80
N VAL A 80 -12.89 -2.20 15.24
CA VAL A 80 -13.62 -1.19 14.47
C VAL A 80 -12.77 -0.73 13.28
N PHE A 81 -11.49 -0.44 13.52
CA PHE A 81 -10.55 -0.04 12.49
C PHE A 81 -10.40 -1.12 11.41
N SER A 82 -10.18 -2.38 11.79
CA SER A 82 -10.02 -3.48 10.84
C SER A 82 -11.28 -3.71 9.99
N ALA A 83 -12.48 -3.56 10.57
CA ALA A 83 -13.72 -3.63 9.82
C ALA A 83 -13.86 -2.46 8.81
N ARG A 84 -13.53 -1.23 9.22
CA ARG A 84 -13.51 -0.04 8.33
C ARG A 84 -12.49 -0.21 7.21
N TRP A 85 -11.30 -0.68 7.54
CA TRP A 85 -10.23 -0.92 6.56
C TRP A 85 -10.64 -1.97 5.53
N ARG A 86 -11.20 -3.10 5.96
CA ARG A 86 -11.70 -4.15 5.03
C ARG A 86 -12.77 -3.62 4.10
N ASN A 87 -13.72 -2.83 4.62
CA ASN A 87 -14.75 -2.18 3.80
C ASN A 87 -14.14 -1.21 2.79
N TRP A 88 -13.19 -0.37 3.22
CA TRP A 88 -12.46 0.52 2.33
C TRP A 88 -11.73 -0.24 1.23
N TRP A 89 -10.93 -1.25 1.61
CA TRP A 89 -10.18 -2.06 0.65
C TRP A 89 -11.10 -2.74 -0.35
N ALA A 90 -12.19 -3.37 0.10
CA ALA A 90 -13.21 -3.97 -0.76
C ALA A 90 -13.86 -2.95 -1.70
N SER A 91 -14.07 -1.70 -1.26
CA SER A 91 -14.62 -0.65 -2.13
C SER A 91 -13.70 -0.25 -3.29
N LEU A 92 -12.40 -0.44 -3.12
CA LEU A 92 -11.38 -0.19 -4.15
C LEU A 92 -11.21 -1.40 -5.10
N GLN A 93 -11.85 -2.53 -4.81
CA GLN A 93 -11.72 -3.74 -5.61
C GLN A 93 -12.80 -3.86 -6.71
N PRO A 94 -12.46 -4.50 -7.85
CA PRO A 94 -13.42 -4.86 -8.87
C PRO A 94 -14.59 -5.68 -8.31
N PRO A 95 -15.81 -5.54 -8.85
CA PRO A 95 -16.97 -6.29 -8.39
C PRO A 95 -16.79 -7.81 -8.39
N CYS A 96 -16.04 -8.37 -9.36
CA CYS A 96 -15.77 -9.81 -9.46
C CYS A 96 -15.01 -10.39 -8.26
N ARG A 97 -14.37 -9.54 -7.45
CA ARG A 97 -13.64 -9.97 -6.24
C ARG A 97 -14.51 -10.03 -4.99
N ARG A 98 -15.70 -9.45 -5.02
CA ARG A 98 -16.55 -9.24 -3.85
C ARG A 98 -17.68 -10.27 -3.82
N ASP A 99 -17.67 -11.12 -2.80
CA ASP A 99 -18.74 -12.06 -2.52
C ASP A 99 -19.64 -11.49 -1.40
N PRO A 100 -20.95 -11.29 -1.63
CA PRO A 100 -21.87 -10.81 -0.59
C PRO A 100 -22.10 -11.82 0.54
N VAL A 101 -21.82 -13.11 0.33
CA VAL A 101 -21.97 -14.19 1.31
C VAL A 101 -20.69 -14.37 2.12
N SER A 102 -19.53 -14.24 1.49
CA SER A 102 -18.21 -14.32 2.13
C SER A 102 -17.40 -13.04 1.86
N PRO A 103 -17.66 -11.95 2.63
CA PRO A 103 -17.07 -10.65 2.34
C PRO A 103 -15.57 -10.56 2.63
N TRP A 104 -15.01 -11.53 3.35
CA TRP A 104 -13.59 -11.59 3.69
C TRP A 104 -13.12 -13.04 3.90
N PRO A 105 -11.93 -13.43 3.37
CA PRO A 105 -11.06 -12.67 2.47
C PRO A 105 -11.69 -12.47 1.09
N LEU A 106 -11.20 -11.47 0.34
CA LEU A 106 -11.69 -11.21 -1.02
C LEU A 106 -11.22 -12.31 -1.99
N ALA A 107 -12.02 -12.57 -3.03
CA ALA A 107 -11.65 -13.56 -4.03
C ALA A 107 -10.42 -13.09 -4.83
N ARG A 108 -9.47 -14.01 -5.07
CA ARG A 108 -8.28 -13.76 -5.90
C ARG A 108 -8.56 -14.10 -7.37
N VAL A 109 -9.43 -13.31 -7.96
CA VAL A 109 -9.82 -13.42 -9.38
C VAL A 109 -9.36 -12.15 -10.09
N LEU A 110 -8.61 -12.32 -11.18
CA LEU A 110 -8.24 -11.20 -12.03
C LEU A 110 -9.51 -10.66 -12.74
N PRO A 111 -9.72 -9.34 -12.79
CA PRO A 111 -10.80 -8.77 -13.57
C PRO A 111 -10.54 -8.98 -15.08
N ASP A 112 -11.59 -9.22 -15.85
CA ASP A 112 -11.50 -9.31 -17.32
C ASP A 112 -10.94 -8.02 -17.94
N ASP A 113 -11.28 -6.88 -17.33
CA ASP A 113 -10.71 -5.57 -17.67
C ASP A 113 -9.69 -5.13 -16.61
N THR A 114 -8.42 -5.08 -17.02
CA THR A 114 -7.31 -4.61 -16.19
C THR A 114 -7.43 -3.13 -15.77
N SER A 115 -8.25 -2.32 -16.44
CA SER A 115 -8.56 -0.95 -16.02
C SER A 115 -9.35 -0.90 -14.70
N ALA A 116 -9.91 -2.02 -14.25
CA ALA A 116 -10.69 -2.09 -13.03
C ALA A 116 -9.88 -1.74 -11.76
N TRP A 117 -8.54 -1.75 -11.83
CA TRP A 117 -7.64 -1.26 -10.77
C TRP A 117 -6.96 0.07 -11.08
N GLU A 118 -7.38 0.80 -12.11
CA GLU A 118 -6.79 2.09 -12.47
C GLU A 118 -6.83 3.11 -11.31
N SER A 119 -7.86 3.04 -10.46
CA SER A 119 -8.00 3.88 -9.26
C SER A 119 -6.93 3.60 -8.19
N LEU A 120 -6.33 2.41 -8.20
CA LEU A 120 -5.24 2.01 -7.31
C LEU A 120 -3.85 2.37 -7.88
N TRP A 121 -3.74 2.68 -9.17
CA TRP A 121 -2.48 3.14 -9.78
C TRP A 121 -2.17 4.59 -9.41
N ARG A 122 -1.95 4.82 -8.11
CA ARG A 122 -1.68 6.14 -7.51
C ARG A 122 -0.48 5.98 -6.57
N GLY A 123 0.65 6.60 -6.91
CA GLY A 123 1.83 6.69 -6.05
C GLY A 123 1.80 7.92 -5.15
N GLY A 124 2.89 8.15 -4.43
CA GLY A 124 3.07 9.31 -3.57
C GLY A 124 2.38 9.18 -2.22
N GLY A 125 2.57 10.20 -1.37
CA GLY A 125 2.10 10.18 0.02
C GLY A 125 0.57 10.15 0.21
N CYS A 126 -0.22 10.28 -0.85
CA CYS A 126 -1.70 10.14 -0.83
C CYS A 126 -2.21 8.96 -1.66
N GLY A 127 -1.28 8.16 -2.21
CA GLY A 127 -1.53 7.02 -3.06
C GLY A 127 -1.57 5.70 -2.28
N PHE A 128 -1.04 4.65 -2.90
CA PHE A 128 -1.00 3.27 -2.39
C PHE A 128 -0.28 3.16 -1.04
N PHE A 129 0.65 4.08 -0.76
CA PHE A 129 1.27 4.26 0.55
C PHE A 129 0.26 4.25 1.71
N LEU A 130 -0.90 4.90 1.56
CA LEU A 130 -1.89 4.97 2.64
C LEU A 130 -2.49 3.59 2.99
N ILE A 131 -2.61 2.69 2.00
CA ILE A 131 -3.09 1.33 2.23
C ILE A 131 -2.07 0.55 3.05
N VAL A 132 -0.80 0.62 2.66
CA VAL A 132 0.33 -0.03 3.34
C VAL A 132 0.48 0.53 4.77
N MET A 133 0.37 1.84 4.94
CA MET A 133 0.45 2.51 6.24
C MET A 133 -0.65 2.05 7.20
N CYS A 134 -1.88 1.88 6.72
CA CYS A 134 -2.96 1.35 7.56
C CYS A 134 -2.71 -0.09 8.02
N LEU A 135 -2.11 -0.94 7.19
CA LEU A 135 -1.70 -2.29 7.60
C LEU A 135 -0.60 -2.24 8.65
N ALA A 136 0.34 -1.29 8.52
CA ALA A 136 1.37 -1.05 9.51
C ALA A 136 0.78 -0.66 10.88
N TRP A 137 -0.23 0.22 10.91
CA TRP A 137 -0.97 0.53 12.13
C TRP A 137 -1.66 -0.69 12.74
N TRP A 138 -2.24 -1.55 11.90
CA TRP A 138 -2.86 -2.78 12.36
C TRP A 138 -1.83 -3.70 13.02
N LEU A 139 -0.68 -3.94 12.37
CA LEU A 139 0.41 -4.74 12.92
C LEU A 139 0.93 -4.19 14.25
N HIS A 140 1.15 -2.87 14.32
CA HIS A 140 1.59 -2.19 15.53
C HIS A 140 0.55 -2.32 16.67
N ALA A 141 -0.73 -2.09 16.39
CA ALA A 141 -1.77 -2.24 17.40
C ALA A 141 -1.91 -3.70 17.90
N ILE A 142 -1.57 -4.70 17.08
CA ILE A 142 -1.50 -6.09 17.53
C ILE A 142 -0.28 -6.32 18.43
N SER A 143 0.89 -5.74 18.14
CA SER A 143 2.09 -5.92 18.98
C SER A 143 1.94 -5.31 20.36
N GLU A 144 1.21 -4.20 20.48
CA GLU A 144 0.98 -3.51 21.76
C GLU A 144 -0.09 -4.18 22.64
N ARG A 145 -0.91 -5.09 22.09
CA ARG A 145 -2.02 -5.70 22.82
C ARG A 145 -1.58 -6.99 23.51
N GLU A 146 -1.76 -7.06 24.83
CA GLU A 146 -1.61 -8.31 25.57
C GLU A 146 -2.72 -9.31 25.17
N GLY A 147 -2.32 -10.45 24.59
CA GLY A 147 -3.21 -11.55 24.18
C GLY A 147 -3.17 -11.87 22.69
N SER A 148 -3.70 -13.03 22.29
CA SER A 148 -3.71 -13.45 20.89
C SER A 148 -4.93 -12.89 20.15
N MET A 149 -4.82 -11.70 19.56
CA MET A 149 -5.72 -11.37 18.46
C MET A 149 -5.35 -12.25 17.25
N PRO A 150 -6.31 -12.73 16.44
CA PRO A 150 -5.98 -13.52 15.26
C PRO A 150 -5.15 -12.69 14.27
N LEU A 151 -3.84 -12.95 14.25
CA LEU A 151 -2.90 -12.48 13.22
C LEU A 151 -3.38 -12.80 11.80
N LYS A 152 -4.24 -13.82 11.67
CA LYS A 152 -4.84 -14.23 10.42
C LYS A 152 -5.52 -13.09 9.66
N ASP A 153 -6.28 -12.22 10.33
CA ASP A 153 -7.05 -11.19 9.60
C ASP A 153 -6.13 -10.14 8.95
N VAL A 154 -5.07 -9.71 9.66
CA VAL A 154 -4.08 -8.78 9.10
C VAL A 154 -3.19 -9.47 8.07
N HIS A 155 -2.83 -10.74 8.25
CA HIS A 155 -2.07 -11.50 7.25
C HIS A 155 -2.86 -11.76 5.98
N ASP A 156 -4.14 -12.12 6.07
CA ASP A 156 -5.05 -12.23 4.91
C ASP A 156 -5.09 -10.89 4.15
N ALA A 157 -5.08 -9.76 4.87
CA ALA A 157 -5.09 -8.42 4.29
C ALA A 157 -3.76 -8.08 3.59
N ILE A 158 -2.63 -8.34 4.23
CA ILE A 158 -1.29 -8.15 3.66
C ILE A 158 -1.13 -9.00 2.40
N ASP A 159 -1.51 -10.28 2.45
CA ASP A 159 -1.42 -11.16 1.30
C ASP A 159 -2.30 -10.67 0.14
N ASP A 160 -3.51 -10.17 0.42
CA ASP A 160 -4.42 -9.65 -0.61
C ASP A 160 -3.87 -8.37 -1.27
N VAL A 161 -3.36 -7.43 -0.46
CA VAL A 161 -2.77 -6.19 -0.95
C VAL A 161 -1.52 -6.48 -1.78
N LEU A 162 -0.67 -7.41 -1.34
CA LEU A 162 0.51 -7.85 -2.11
C LEU A 162 0.11 -8.44 -3.46
N TRP A 163 -0.89 -9.33 -3.47
CA TRP A 163 -1.38 -9.96 -4.70
C TRP A 163 -1.94 -8.92 -5.68
N VAL A 164 -2.74 -7.96 -5.20
CA VAL A 164 -3.27 -6.87 -6.03
C VAL A 164 -2.14 -6.00 -6.57
N LEU A 165 -1.21 -5.56 -5.71
CA LEU A 165 -0.13 -4.67 -6.13
C LEU A 165 0.75 -5.33 -7.20
N ARG A 166 1.12 -6.60 -7.02
CA ARG A 166 1.85 -7.37 -8.03
C ARG A 166 1.08 -7.44 -9.35
N SER A 167 -0.21 -7.77 -9.29
CA SER A 167 -1.06 -7.86 -10.48
C SER A 167 -1.12 -6.53 -11.24
N ILE A 168 -1.26 -5.41 -10.53
CA ILE A 168 -1.27 -4.09 -11.16
C ILE A 168 0.10 -3.78 -11.78
N MET A 169 1.21 -4.03 -11.07
CA MET A 169 2.56 -3.80 -11.59
C MET A 169 2.87 -4.64 -12.84
N GLU A 170 2.43 -5.90 -12.88
CA GLU A 170 2.59 -6.76 -14.06
C GLU A 170 1.87 -6.19 -15.30
N VAL A 171 0.62 -5.76 -15.13
CA VAL A 171 -0.15 -5.11 -16.21
C VAL A 171 0.56 -3.87 -16.73
N HIS A 172 1.10 -3.03 -15.86
CA HIS A 172 1.74 -1.78 -16.26
C HIS A 172 3.15 -1.98 -16.84
N ASN A 173 3.91 -2.97 -16.34
CA ASN A 173 5.20 -3.34 -16.93
C ASN A 173 5.05 -3.96 -18.33
N GLY A 174 3.96 -4.68 -18.59
CA GLY A 174 3.60 -5.18 -19.92
C GLY A 174 3.15 -4.10 -20.91
N LYS A 175 2.71 -2.94 -20.40
CA LYS A 175 2.22 -1.78 -21.18
C LYS A 175 3.28 -0.70 -21.42
N ARG A 176 4.59 -1.03 -21.42
CA ARG A 176 5.65 -0.04 -21.71
C ARG A 176 5.28 0.78 -22.96
N PRO A 177 5.26 2.13 -22.88
CA PRO A 177 5.06 2.95 -24.06
C PRO A 177 6.21 2.69 -25.02
N SER A 178 5.87 2.38 -26.26
CA SER A 178 6.77 2.18 -27.39
C SER A 178 7.47 3.49 -27.81
N GLY A 179 8.16 4.17 -26.89
CA GLY A 179 8.68 5.51 -27.15
C GLY A 179 9.72 6.09 -26.18
N MET A 180 10.25 5.32 -25.22
CA MET A 180 11.43 5.76 -24.46
C MET A 180 12.65 5.01 -24.95
N ASP A 181 13.32 5.60 -25.95
CA ASP A 181 14.50 5.06 -26.61
C ASP A 181 15.67 4.91 -25.62
N ARG A 182 16.45 3.84 -25.75
CA ARG A 182 17.57 3.48 -24.84
C ARG A 182 18.82 4.35 -25.05
N THR A 183 18.67 5.56 -25.57
CA THR A 183 19.79 6.44 -25.91
C THR A 183 19.77 7.72 -25.08
N ASP A 184 19.95 7.60 -23.75
CA ASP A 184 20.52 8.72 -22.98
C ASP A 184 21.37 8.29 -21.77
N LEU A 185 21.82 7.03 -21.73
CA LEU A 185 22.79 6.54 -20.74
C LEU A 185 24.24 6.46 -21.26
N SER A 186 24.55 7.08 -22.41
CA SER A 186 25.90 7.05 -22.99
C SER A 186 26.57 8.43 -23.16
N LYS A 187 26.08 9.49 -22.51
CA LYS A 187 26.67 10.84 -22.65
C LYS A 187 27.54 11.34 -21.50
N HIS A 188 27.86 10.54 -20.48
CA HIS A 188 28.75 10.97 -19.39
C HIS A 188 29.98 10.08 -19.14
N LEU A 189 30.39 9.27 -20.12
CA LEU A 189 31.71 8.60 -20.09
C LEU A 189 32.43 8.79 -21.43
N ARG A 190 32.91 10.01 -21.64
CA ARG A 190 34.13 10.35 -22.39
C ARG A 190 34.27 11.87 -22.43
N ASN A 191 35.17 12.39 -21.63
CA ASN A 191 36.37 13.04 -22.17
C ASN A 191 37.38 13.24 -21.05
N ASP A 192 38.61 12.90 -21.42
CA ASP A 192 39.88 13.16 -20.74
C ASP A 192 40.05 14.63 -20.33
#